data_AF-A0A9Q1BQ77-F1
#
_entry.id   AF-A0A9Q1BQ77-F1
#
_cell.length_a   1.000
_cell.length_b   1.000
_cell.length_c   1.000
_cell.angle_alpha   90.00
_cell.angle_beta   90.00
_cell.angle_gamma   90.00
#
_symmetry.space_group_name_H-M   'P 1'
#
loop_
_entity.id
_entity.type
_entity.pdbx_description
1 polymer ?
#
loop_
_entity_poly.entity_id
_entity_poly.type
_entity_poly.pdbx_seq_one_letter_code
_entity_poly.pdbx_strand_id
1 'polypeptide(L)'
;MGVEFAGCNSEGKRVMGLVESQGLAWYVFTEPCLLFDVPESWTLEDAATVPAVYCTVFYALVVRGQVKAGESILIHSGSGGVGQAAIAVALSYGCKIYTTVGTQEKRNFLMQKFPKLTQDCFASSRDNSFQRHIMRQTNGLGVDLVLNSLSGELFKASLRCLSKSGRFLEIGKYDVSQNRQIGMNIVHQIYFLFQLLLIFSFLLICLKV
;
A
#
# COMPACT_ATOMS: atom_id res chain seq x y z
N MET A 1 -6.50 -14.20 16.17
CA MET A 1 -5.38 -13.58 15.41
C MET A 1 -5.44 -14.08 13.96
N GLY A 2 -4.88 -13.34 12.99
CA GLY A 2 -4.94 -13.67 11.56
C GLY A 2 -6.09 -12.97 10.83
N VAL A 3 -5.79 -12.42 9.65
CA VAL A 3 -6.70 -11.61 8.82
C VAL A 3 -6.78 -12.06 7.36
N GLU A 4 -5.96 -13.03 6.96
CA GLU A 4 -5.94 -13.61 5.62
C GLU A 4 -5.62 -15.10 5.71
N PHE A 5 -5.98 -15.86 4.67
CA PHE A 5 -5.76 -17.29 4.59
C PHE A 5 -5.73 -17.78 3.13
N ALA A 6 -5.21 -18.99 2.92
CA ALA A 6 -5.41 -19.78 1.71
C ALA A 6 -5.63 -21.25 2.07
N GLY A 7 -6.53 -21.93 1.37
CA GLY A 7 -6.92 -23.31 1.67
C GLY A 7 -7.88 -23.88 0.64
N CYS A 8 -8.72 -24.83 1.06
CA CYS A 8 -9.77 -25.39 0.22
C CYS A 8 -11.15 -25.15 0.86
N ASN A 9 -12.16 -24.87 0.04
CA ASN A 9 -13.54 -24.79 0.51
C ASN A 9 -14.15 -26.20 0.70
N SER A 10 -15.44 -26.26 1.10
CA SER A 10 -16.18 -27.52 1.32
C SER A 10 -16.33 -28.39 0.08
N GLU A 11 -16.14 -27.82 -1.12
CA GLU A 11 -16.21 -28.53 -2.41
C GLU A 11 -14.81 -28.98 -2.89
N GLY A 12 -13.75 -28.73 -2.10
CA GLY A 12 -12.37 -29.05 -2.45
C GLY A 12 -11.70 -28.03 -3.37
N LYS A 13 -12.37 -26.92 -3.71
CA LYS A 13 -11.80 -25.86 -4.55
C LYS A 13 -10.78 -25.03 -3.77
N ARG A 14 -9.64 -24.74 -4.39
CA ARG A 14 -8.58 -23.89 -3.82
C ARG A 14 -9.02 -22.43 -3.77
N VAL A 15 -9.00 -21.84 -2.59
CA VAL A 15 -9.46 -20.48 -2.32
C VAL A 15 -8.46 -19.72 -1.45
N MET A 16 -8.43 -18.40 -1.60
CA MET A 16 -7.73 -17.47 -0.72
C MET A 16 -8.70 -16.36 -0.32
N GLY A 17 -8.47 -15.74 0.83
CA GLY A 17 -9.41 -14.72 1.29
C GLY A 17 -8.98 -13.94 2.51
N LEU A 18 -9.86 -13.05 2.91
CA LEU A 18 -9.75 -12.23 4.11
C LEU A 18 -10.73 -12.69 5.18
N VAL A 19 -10.40 -12.41 6.43
CA VAL A 19 -11.30 -12.59 7.58
C VAL A 19 -11.05 -11.49 8.60
N GLU A 20 -12.06 -11.11 9.38
CA GLU A 20 -11.93 -10.07 10.39
C GLU A 20 -10.94 -10.42 11.50
N SER A 21 -11.01 -11.66 11.93
CA SER A 21 -10.12 -12.20 12.95
C SER A 21 -10.14 -13.72 12.85
N GLN A 22 -9.34 -14.37 13.69
CA GLN A 22 -9.34 -15.84 13.80
C GLN A 22 -8.91 -16.58 12.52
N GLY A 23 -8.20 -15.91 11.60
CA GLY A 23 -7.63 -16.56 10.40
C GLY A 23 -6.49 -17.54 10.69
N LEU A 24 -5.83 -17.43 11.85
CA LEU A 24 -4.90 -18.44 12.32
C LEU A 24 -5.66 -19.60 12.97
N ALA A 25 -6.32 -20.40 12.13
CA ALA A 25 -7.15 -21.51 12.54
C ALA A 25 -7.10 -22.65 11.50
N TRP A 26 -7.58 -23.83 11.90
CA TRP A 26 -7.70 -24.98 11.00
C TRP A 26 -8.87 -24.83 10.02
N TYR A 27 -9.93 -24.15 10.45
CA TYR A 27 -11.08 -23.79 9.64
C TYR A 27 -11.42 -22.32 9.85
N VAL A 28 -11.81 -21.63 8.78
CA VAL A 28 -12.18 -20.22 8.79
C VAL A 28 -13.53 -20.05 8.10
N PHE A 29 -14.45 -19.35 8.75
CA PHE A 29 -15.68 -18.89 8.13
C PHE A 29 -15.46 -17.46 7.64
N THR A 30 -15.81 -17.19 6.38
CA THR A 30 -15.72 -15.86 5.80
C THR A 30 -16.88 -15.61 4.85
N GLU A 31 -17.10 -14.33 4.54
CA GLU A 31 -18.10 -13.89 3.58
C GLU A 31 -17.66 -14.19 2.15
N PRO A 32 -18.56 -14.62 1.25
CA PRO A 32 -18.23 -14.89 -0.15
C PRO A 32 -17.57 -13.71 -0.87
N CYS A 33 -17.88 -12.46 -0.50
CA CYS A 33 -17.27 -11.27 -1.10
C CYS A 33 -15.80 -11.04 -0.70
N LEU A 34 -15.29 -11.80 0.27
CA LEU A 34 -13.90 -11.77 0.75
C LEU A 34 -13.13 -13.02 0.29
N LEU A 35 -13.73 -13.87 -0.54
CA LEU A 35 -13.13 -15.06 -1.12
C LEU A 35 -12.74 -14.81 -2.57
N PHE A 36 -11.58 -15.34 -2.92
CA PHE A 36 -11.04 -15.31 -4.27
C PHE A 36 -10.58 -16.72 -4.64
N ASP A 37 -10.76 -17.07 -5.91
CA ASP A 37 -10.23 -18.31 -6.45
C ASP A 37 -8.70 -18.24 -6.52
N VAL A 38 -8.03 -19.33 -6.15
CA VAL A 38 -6.58 -19.43 -6.32
C VAL A 38 -6.28 -19.86 -7.76
N PRO A 39 -5.48 -19.08 -8.51
CA PRO A 39 -5.05 -19.49 -9.84
C PRO A 39 -4.36 -20.86 -9.82
N GLU A 40 -4.57 -21.66 -10.86
CA GLU A 40 -4.00 -23.01 -10.96
C GLU A 40 -2.46 -23.01 -10.85
N SER A 41 -1.82 -21.98 -11.41
CA SER A 41 -0.36 -21.82 -11.44
C SER A 41 0.25 -21.40 -10.10
N TRP A 42 -0.55 -21.04 -9.10
CA TRP A 42 -0.05 -20.59 -7.81
C TRP A 42 0.01 -21.77 -6.85
N THR A 43 0.93 -21.72 -5.88
CA THR A 43 0.83 -22.56 -4.68
C THR A 43 -0.15 -21.93 -3.68
N LEU A 44 -0.60 -22.68 -2.66
CA LEU A 44 -1.36 -22.06 -1.56
C LEU A 44 -0.50 -21.12 -0.72
N GLU A 45 0.81 -21.37 -0.66
CA GLU A 45 1.77 -20.47 0.00
C GLU A 45 1.81 -19.11 -0.69
N ASP A 46 1.96 -19.08 -2.02
CA ASP A 46 1.91 -17.83 -2.79
C ASP A 46 0.57 -17.11 -2.61
N ALA A 47 -0.52 -17.87 -2.71
CA ALA A 47 -1.88 -17.34 -2.59
C ALA A 47 -2.14 -16.70 -1.22
N ALA A 48 -1.59 -17.26 -0.14
CA ALA A 48 -1.75 -16.72 1.21
C ALA A 48 -1.12 -15.31 1.38
N THR A 49 -0.23 -14.88 0.48
CA THR A 49 0.45 -13.58 0.57
C THR A 49 -0.29 -12.41 -0.09
N VAL A 50 -1.39 -12.69 -0.80
CA VAL A 50 -2.04 -11.74 -1.71
C VAL A 50 -3.19 -10.95 -1.08
N PRO A 51 -4.16 -11.58 -0.37
CA PRO A 51 -5.42 -10.92 -0.03
C PRO A 51 -5.25 -9.61 0.74
N ALA A 52 -4.52 -9.57 1.85
CA ALA A 52 -4.44 -8.38 2.68
C ALA A 52 -3.67 -7.24 1.99
N VAL A 53 -2.52 -7.55 1.41
CA VAL A 53 -1.65 -6.52 0.83
C VAL A 53 -2.24 -5.93 -0.44
N TYR A 54 -2.80 -6.74 -1.34
CA TYR A 54 -3.39 -6.23 -2.58
C TYR A 54 -4.72 -5.52 -2.32
N CYS A 55 -5.58 -6.01 -1.43
CA CYS A 55 -6.79 -5.29 -1.07
C CYS A 55 -6.46 -3.90 -0.46
N THR A 56 -5.40 -3.82 0.36
CA THR A 56 -4.90 -2.53 0.89
C THR A 56 -4.54 -1.59 -0.24
N VAL A 57 -3.74 -2.07 -1.18
CA VAL A 57 -3.19 -1.26 -2.27
C VAL A 57 -4.27 -0.84 -3.25
N PHE A 58 -5.17 -1.73 -3.65
CA PHE A 58 -6.26 -1.39 -4.56
C PHE A 58 -7.19 -0.35 -3.94
N TYR A 59 -7.56 -0.52 -2.67
CA TYR A 59 -8.37 0.48 -2.00
C TYR A 59 -7.62 1.82 -1.86
N ALA A 60 -6.35 1.79 -1.46
CA ALA A 60 -5.54 2.99 -1.29
C ALA A 60 -5.33 3.75 -2.60
N LEU A 61 -4.79 3.09 -3.62
CA LEU A 61 -4.35 3.72 -4.87
C LEU A 61 -5.51 3.93 -5.84
N VAL A 62 -6.39 2.93 -6.02
CA VAL A 62 -7.43 2.97 -7.06
C VAL A 62 -8.70 3.62 -6.53
N VAL A 63 -9.24 3.13 -5.41
CA VAL A 63 -10.52 3.63 -4.89
C VAL A 63 -10.38 5.02 -4.28
N ARG A 64 -9.40 5.22 -3.39
CA ARG A 64 -9.21 6.49 -2.66
C ARG A 64 -8.27 7.44 -3.38
N GLY A 65 -7.15 6.94 -3.87
CA GLY A 65 -6.14 7.72 -4.59
C GLY A 65 -6.53 8.06 -6.03
N GLN A 66 -7.47 7.31 -6.63
CA GLN A 66 -7.88 7.48 -8.03
C GLN A 66 -6.66 7.64 -8.95
N VAL A 67 -5.68 6.74 -8.78
CA VAL A 67 -4.42 6.77 -9.52
C VAL A 67 -4.66 6.79 -11.03
N LYS A 68 -3.96 7.67 -11.73
CA LYS A 68 -4.05 7.83 -13.18
C LYS A 68 -2.74 7.46 -13.85
N ALA A 69 -2.84 7.09 -15.13
CA ALA A 69 -1.68 6.75 -15.91
C ALA A 69 -0.71 7.93 -16.03
N GLY A 70 0.59 7.64 -15.87
CA GLY A 70 1.66 8.64 -15.94
C GLY A 70 1.86 9.49 -14.69
N GLU A 71 1.01 9.37 -13.66
CA GLU A 71 1.21 10.07 -12.39
C GLU A 71 2.45 9.59 -11.64
N SER A 72 3.00 10.45 -10.79
CA SER A 72 4.14 10.15 -9.94
C SER A 72 3.71 9.73 -8.53
N ILE A 73 4.37 8.72 -7.97
CA ILE A 73 4.03 8.18 -6.64
C ILE A 73 5.27 7.93 -5.78
N LEU A 74 5.20 8.34 -4.52
CA LEU A 74 6.15 7.95 -3.46
C LEU A 74 5.57 6.82 -2.62
N ILE A 75 6.23 5.66 -2.61
CA ILE A 75 5.83 4.47 -1.85
C ILE A 75 6.84 4.24 -0.73
N HIS A 76 6.43 4.46 0.52
CA HIS A 76 7.30 4.17 1.65
C HIS A 76 7.41 2.66 1.94
N SER A 77 8.56 2.25 2.46
CA SER A 77 8.84 0.87 2.85
C SER A 77 8.66 -0.14 1.69
N GLY A 78 9.19 0.18 0.50
CA GLY A 78 8.92 -0.57 -0.74
C GLY A 78 9.22 -2.07 -0.68
N SER A 79 10.15 -2.50 0.17
CA SER A 79 10.50 -3.91 0.34
C SER A 79 9.50 -4.70 1.20
N GLY A 80 8.57 -4.04 1.90
CA GLY A 80 7.51 -4.70 2.67
C GLY A 80 6.38 -5.23 1.77
N GLY A 81 5.48 -6.06 2.32
CA GLY A 81 4.41 -6.69 1.53
C GLY A 81 3.52 -5.67 0.80
N VAL A 82 2.99 -4.68 1.53
CA VAL A 82 2.21 -3.58 0.93
C VAL A 82 3.04 -2.76 -0.06
N GLY A 83 4.31 -2.49 0.25
CA GLY A 83 5.21 -1.75 -0.63
C GLY A 83 5.43 -2.44 -1.98
N GLN A 84 5.67 -3.75 -1.96
CA GLN A 84 5.85 -4.56 -3.17
C GLN A 84 4.57 -4.61 -4.01
N ALA A 85 3.41 -4.82 -3.37
CA ALA A 85 2.12 -4.80 -4.06
C ALA A 85 1.81 -3.41 -4.65
N ALA A 86 2.11 -2.33 -3.92
CA ALA A 86 1.94 -0.96 -4.39
C ALA A 86 2.82 -0.64 -5.59
N ILE A 87 4.08 -1.11 -5.60
CA ILE A 87 4.97 -0.96 -6.75
C ILE A 87 4.39 -1.70 -7.96
N ALA A 88 3.95 -2.95 -7.78
CA ALA A 88 3.38 -3.74 -8.86
C ALA A 88 2.15 -3.07 -9.49
N VAL A 89 1.21 -2.59 -8.66
CA VAL A 89 0.01 -1.87 -9.12
C VAL A 89 0.37 -0.52 -9.75
N ALA A 90 1.26 0.27 -9.16
CA ALA A 90 1.67 1.55 -9.75
C ALA A 90 2.35 1.36 -11.12
N LEU A 91 3.17 0.31 -11.29
CA LEU A 91 3.79 -0.01 -12.57
C LEU A 91 2.76 -0.43 -13.63
N SER A 92 1.66 -1.10 -13.25
CA SER A 92 0.62 -1.49 -14.20
C SER A 92 -0.18 -0.29 -14.73
N TYR A 93 -0.27 0.79 -13.94
CA TYR A 93 -0.79 2.09 -14.37
C TYR A 93 0.26 2.94 -15.11
N GLY A 94 1.51 2.49 -15.23
CA GLY A 94 2.58 3.25 -15.88
C GLY A 94 3.00 4.50 -15.09
N CYS A 95 2.84 4.48 -13.76
CA CYS A 95 3.24 5.58 -12.89
C CYS A 95 4.77 5.71 -12.81
N LYS A 96 5.25 6.93 -12.53
CA LYS A 96 6.66 7.18 -12.16
C LYS A 96 6.83 6.89 -10.67
N ILE A 97 7.61 5.86 -10.34
CA ILE A 97 7.74 5.38 -8.96
C ILE A 97 8.97 5.94 -8.27
N TYR A 98 8.77 6.38 -7.04
CA TYR A 98 9.80 6.58 -6.04
C TYR A 98 9.50 5.72 -4.83
N THR A 99 10.52 5.17 -4.18
CA THR A 99 10.34 4.34 -2.99
C THR A 99 11.45 4.50 -1.98
N THR A 100 11.12 4.29 -0.70
CA THR A 100 12.12 4.27 0.37
C THR A 100 12.43 2.84 0.84
N VAL A 101 13.70 2.59 1.10
CA VAL A 101 14.20 1.30 1.62
C VAL A 101 15.21 1.52 2.73
N GLY A 102 15.32 0.52 3.62
CA GLY A 102 16.18 0.63 4.81
C GLY A 102 17.62 0.12 4.63
N THR A 103 17.89 -0.71 3.62
CA THR A 103 19.22 -1.31 3.40
C THR A 103 19.51 -1.51 1.90
N GLN A 104 20.77 -1.72 1.56
CA GLN A 104 21.20 -1.94 0.18
C GLN A 104 20.69 -3.28 -0.37
N GLU A 105 20.61 -4.33 0.45
CA GLU A 105 20.09 -5.64 0.06
C GLU A 105 18.62 -5.54 -0.35
N LYS A 106 17.82 -4.78 0.41
CA LYS A 106 16.40 -4.49 0.09
C LYS A 106 16.26 -3.71 -1.21
N ARG A 107 17.19 -2.79 -1.49
CA ARG A 107 17.23 -2.07 -2.77
C ARG A 107 17.50 -3.03 -3.92
N ASN A 108 18.55 -3.84 -3.82
CA ASN A 108 18.95 -4.78 -4.86
C ASN A 108 17.83 -5.79 -5.15
N PHE A 109 17.18 -6.31 -4.11
CA PHE A 109 16.01 -7.16 -4.24
C PHE A 109 14.89 -6.52 -5.06
N LEU A 110 14.53 -5.26 -4.77
CA LEU A 110 13.48 -4.56 -5.52
C LEU A 110 13.88 -4.28 -6.97
N MET A 111 15.15 -3.93 -7.23
CA MET A 111 15.64 -3.74 -8.59
C MET A 111 15.61 -5.03 -9.41
N GLN A 112 15.95 -6.16 -8.80
CA GLN A 112 15.85 -7.47 -9.43
C GLN A 112 14.39 -7.86 -9.70
N LYS A 113 13.51 -7.64 -8.72
CA LYS A 113 12.08 -7.99 -8.82
C LYS A 113 11.30 -7.08 -9.77
N PHE A 114 11.67 -5.80 -9.86
CA PHE A 114 11.00 -4.79 -10.68
C PHE A 114 12.03 -4.10 -11.59
N PRO A 115 12.33 -4.66 -12.77
CA PRO A 115 13.37 -4.14 -13.67
C PRO A 115 13.16 -2.70 -14.18
N LYS A 116 11.93 -2.19 -14.07
CA LYS A 116 11.59 -0.79 -14.39
C LYS A 116 12.08 0.22 -13.34
N LEU A 117 12.48 -0.22 -12.15
CA LEU A 117 13.00 0.64 -11.10
C LEU A 117 14.51 0.89 -11.31
N THR A 118 14.89 2.15 -11.46
CA THR A 118 16.29 2.57 -11.56
C THR A 118 16.82 3.04 -10.21
N GLN A 119 18.13 3.28 -10.09
CA GLN A 119 18.74 3.79 -8.85
C GLN A 119 18.09 5.09 -8.36
N ASP A 120 17.66 5.96 -9.28
CA ASP A 120 17.01 7.23 -8.98
C ASP A 120 15.63 7.08 -8.32
N CYS A 121 15.00 5.90 -8.43
CA CYS A 121 13.75 5.61 -7.74
C CYS A 121 13.93 5.48 -6.22
N PHE A 122 15.14 5.22 -5.71
CA PHE A 122 15.34 4.79 -4.33
C PHE A 122 15.90 5.88 -3.40
N ALA A 123 15.28 6.02 -2.23
CA ALA A 123 15.79 6.83 -1.11
C ALA A 123 15.82 6.05 0.21
N SER A 124 16.46 6.63 1.25
CA SER A 124 16.51 6.03 2.60
C SER A 124 15.13 6.09 3.28
N SER A 125 14.76 5.02 3.98
CA SER A 125 13.58 4.99 4.86
C SER A 125 13.90 5.25 6.33
N ARG A 126 15.19 5.44 6.68
CA ARG A 126 15.65 5.56 8.09
C ARG A 126 15.76 7.01 8.56
N ASP A 127 15.68 7.95 7.63
CA ASP A 127 15.88 9.37 7.86
C ASP A 127 15.02 10.17 6.85
N ASN A 128 15.03 11.50 6.96
CA ASN A 128 14.24 12.38 6.10
C ASN A 128 14.95 12.79 4.79
N SER A 129 16.09 12.18 4.45
CA SER A 129 16.84 12.50 3.22
C SER A 129 16.02 12.25 1.96
N PHE A 130 15.04 11.34 2.01
CA PHE A 130 14.11 11.10 0.91
C PHE A 130 13.42 12.38 0.47
N GLN A 131 13.09 13.32 1.37
CA GLN A 131 12.42 14.55 0.99
C GLN A 131 13.27 15.34 -0.02
N ARG A 132 14.56 15.52 0.26
CA ARG A 132 15.48 16.23 -0.65
C ARG A 132 15.66 15.48 -1.96
N HIS A 133 15.76 14.15 -1.89
CA HIS A 133 15.88 13.30 -3.07
C HIS A 133 14.67 13.45 -4.00
N ILE A 134 13.45 13.32 -3.47
CA ILE A 134 12.22 13.45 -4.24
C ILE A 134 12.12 14.84 -4.86
N MET A 135 12.30 15.89 -4.07
CA MET A 135 12.22 17.26 -4.59
C MET A 135 13.23 17.53 -5.70
N ARG A 136 14.44 16.94 -5.61
CA ARG A 136 15.43 17.03 -6.70
C ARG A 136 14.96 16.28 -7.96
N GLN A 137 14.47 15.05 -7.80
CA GLN A 137 14.02 14.21 -8.92
C GLN A 137 12.73 14.69 -9.59
N THR A 138 11.97 15.55 -8.91
CA THR A 138 10.72 16.14 -9.39
C THR A 138 10.85 17.63 -9.71
N ASN A 139 12.07 18.20 -9.77
CA ASN A 139 12.30 19.63 -10.02
C ASN A 139 11.50 20.57 -9.09
N GLY A 140 11.37 20.18 -7.82
CA GLY A 140 10.63 20.92 -6.80
C GLY A 140 9.11 20.78 -6.86
N LEU A 141 8.55 20.02 -7.80
CA LEU A 141 7.11 19.85 -7.96
C LEU A 141 6.47 18.91 -6.93
N GLY A 142 7.23 17.96 -6.39
CA GLY A 142 6.70 16.87 -5.58
C GLY A 142 6.09 15.74 -6.40
N VAL A 143 5.37 14.84 -5.74
CA VAL A 143 4.68 13.68 -6.33
C VAL A 143 3.16 13.79 -6.22
N ASP A 144 2.45 13.15 -7.14
CA ASP A 144 0.98 13.20 -7.23
C ASP A 144 0.28 12.30 -6.21
N LEU A 145 0.95 11.24 -5.77
CA LEU A 145 0.49 10.37 -4.69
C LEU A 145 1.63 10.08 -3.71
N VAL A 146 1.30 9.99 -2.43
CA VAL A 146 2.19 9.42 -1.41
C VAL A 146 1.44 8.30 -0.71
N LEU A 147 1.99 7.08 -0.72
CA LEU A 147 1.54 5.98 0.11
C LEU A 147 2.45 5.89 1.34
N ASN A 148 1.97 6.40 2.48
CA ASN A 148 2.75 6.53 3.69
C ASN A 148 2.41 5.49 4.76
N SER A 149 3.48 4.96 5.37
CA SER A 149 3.43 4.08 6.54
C SER A 149 4.40 4.54 7.64
N LEU A 150 5.08 5.68 7.46
CA LEU A 150 6.06 6.23 8.38
C LEU A 150 5.37 7.18 9.38
N SER A 151 6.01 7.43 10.51
CA SER A 151 5.44 8.26 11.58
C SER A 151 6.32 9.46 11.95
N GLY A 152 5.76 10.43 12.68
CA GLY A 152 6.44 11.58 13.25
C GLY A 152 7.06 12.51 12.23
N GLU A 153 8.34 12.83 12.40
CA GLU A 153 9.01 13.77 11.48
C GLU A 153 9.12 13.22 10.05
N LEU A 154 9.13 11.89 9.89
CA LEU A 154 9.10 11.26 8.57
C LEU A 154 7.71 11.40 7.92
N PHE A 155 6.61 11.31 8.68
CA PHE A 155 5.27 11.63 8.18
C PHE A 155 5.21 13.07 7.65
N LYS A 156 5.69 14.04 8.45
CA LYS A 156 5.73 15.46 8.02
C LYS A 156 6.63 15.68 6.81
N ALA A 157 7.76 14.98 6.72
CA ALA A 157 8.63 15.02 5.54
C ALA A 157 7.93 14.45 4.29
N SER A 158 7.13 13.41 4.46
CA SER A 158 6.33 12.80 3.39
C SER A 158 5.26 13.76 2.87
N LEU A 159 4.59 14.51 3.76
CA LEU A 159 3.65 15.56 3.38
C LEU A 159 4.30 16.65 2.50
N ARG A 160 5.55 17.02 2.80
CA ARG A 160 6.31 18.00 2.03
C ARG A 160 6.77 17.49 0.66
N CYS A 161 6.66 16.20 0.39
CA CYS A 161 6.91 15.62 -0.94
C CYS A 161 5.69 15.72 -1.86
N LEU A 162 4.52 16.12 -1.36
CA LEU A 162 3.28 16.13 -2.13
C LEU A 162 3.25 17.32 -3.10
N SER A 163 2.78 17.07 -4.33
CA SER A 163 2.51 18.13 -5.30
C SER A 163 1.26 18.93 -4.89
N LYS A 164 1.04 20.10 -5.51
CA LYS A 164 -0.07 21.02 -5.19
C LYS A 164 -1.46 20.36 -5.23
N SER A 165 -1.64 19.37 -6.10
CA SER A 165 -2.89 18.60 -6.26
C SER A 165 -2.73 17.14 -5.85
N GLY A 166 -1.66 16.82 -5.12
CA GLY A 166 -1.35 15.46 -4.74
C GLY A 166 -2.31 14.91 -3.69
N ARG A 167 -2.37 13.58 -3.60
CA ARG A 167 -3.20 12.84 -2.64
C ARG A 167 -2.31 12.08 -1.66
N PHE A 168 -2.53 12.32 -0.38
CA PHE A 168 -1.78 11.64 0.67
C PHE A 168 -2.59 10.45 1.20
N LEU A 169 -2.04 9.24 1.06
CA LEU A 169 -2.66 7.97 1.42
C LEU A 169 -1.96 7.41 2.66
N GLU A 170 -2.56 7.61 3.83
CA GLU A 170 -2.00 7.16 5.10
C GLU A 170 -2.51 5.77 5.45
N ILE A 171 -1.61 4.78 5.51
CA ILE A 171 -1.92 3.42 5.98
C ILE A 171 -1.34 3.14 7.38
N GLY A 172 -0.50 4.04 7.92
CA GLY A 172 0.02 3.95 9.27
C GLY A 172 -1.04 4.32 10.33
N LYS A 173 -0.94 3.71 11.51
CA LYS A 173 -1.86 3.97 12.64
C LYS A 173 -1.24 4.80 13.75
N TYR A 174 0.08 4.90 13.82
CA TYR A 174 0.78 5.43 14.99
C TYR A 174 0.48 6.93 15.23
N ASP A 175 0.65 7.79 14.23
CA ASP A 175 0.42 9.23 14.44
C ASP A 175 -1.05 9.56 14.66
N VAL A 176 -1.94 8.76 14.07
CA VAL A 176 -3.38 8.90 14.27
C VAL A 176 -3.80 8.50 15.68
N SER A 177 -3.27 7.40 16.21
CA SER A 177 -3.57 6.97 17.58
C SER A 177 -2.99 7.93 18.63
N GLN A 178 -1.96 8.69 18.27
CA GLN A 178 -1.38 9.75 19.10
C GLN A 178 -2.03 11.13 18.92
N ASN A 179 -3.10 11.23 18.10
CA ASN A 179 -3.81 12.47 17.79
C ASN A 179 -2.86 13.64 17.44
N ARG A 180 -1.82 13.38 16.64
CA ARG A 180 -0.82 14.39 16.31
C ARG A 180 -1.39 15.46 15.40
N GLN A 181 -1.08 16.72 15.71
CA GLN A 181 -1.51 17.87 14.92
C GLN A 181 -0.87 17.85 13.52
N ILE A 182 -1.70 18.08 12.50
CA ILE A 182 -1.31 18.18 11.10
C ILE A 182 -1.52 19.63 10.67
N GLY A 183 -0.50 20.23 10.07
CA GLY A 183 -0.62 21.58 9.51
C GLY A 183 -1.56 21.56 8.31
N MET A 184 -2.76 22.13 8.47
CA MET A 184 -3.79 22.20 7.42
C MET A 184 -3.35 22.98 6.17
N ASN A 185 -2.30 23.80 6.28
CA ASN A 185 -1.78 24.63 5.19
C ASN A 185 -1.11 23.82 4.06
N ILE A 186 -0.87 22.52 4.26
CA ILE A 186 -0.03 21.70 3.36
C ILE A 186 -0.88 20.83 2.43
N VAL A 187 -2.17 20.58 2.71
CA VAL A 187 -2.91 19.53 1.98
C VAL A 187 -4.36 19.87 1.69
N HIS A 188 -4.75 19.63 0.43
CA HIS A 188 -6.14 19.69 -0.01
C HIS A 188 -6.88 18.34 0.15
N GLN A 189 -6.17 17.20 0.10
CA GLN A 189 -6.74 15.85 0.21
C GLN A 189 -5.83 14.87 0.97
N ILE A 190 -6.19 14.53 2.22
CA ILE A 190 -5.59 13.44 2.99
C ILE A 190 -6.63 12.34 3.18
N TYR A 191 -6.25 11.11 2.85
CA TYR A 191 -7.05 9.92 3.09
C TYR A 191 -6.38 9.05 4.14
N PHE A 192 -6.94 9.07 5.35
CA PHE A 192 -6.58 8.10 6.40
C PHE A 192 -7.30 6.79 6.14
N LEU A 193 -6.52 5.76 5.85
CA LEU A 193 -7.00 4.42 5.56
C LEU A 193 -7.03 3.64 6.88
N PHE A 194 -8.09 3.86 7.64
CA PHE A 194 -8.33 3.10 8.86
C PHE A 194 -8.76 1.68 8.50
N GLN A 195 -7.87 0.72 8.76
CA GLN A 195 -8.13 -0.72 8.90
C GLN A 195 -8.89 -1.34 7.72
N LEU A 196 -8.25 -2.27 7.00
CA LEU A 196 -8.88 -3.07 5.94
C LEU A 196 -10.30 -3.52 6.30
N LEU A 197 -10.52 -3.88 7.56
CA LEU A 197 -11.81 -4.37 8.05
C LEU A 197 -12.90 -3.32 8.27
N LEU A 198 -12.56 -2.10 8.69
CA LEU A 198 -13.56 -1.02 8.69
C LEU A 198 -13.93 -0.61 7.27
N ILE A 199 -12.96 -0.70 6.35
CA ILE A 199 -13.17 -0.47 4.92
C ILE A 199 -14.07 -1.54 4.32
N PHE A 200 -13.92 -2.83 4.68
CA PHE A 200 -14.81 -3.89 4.20
C PHE A 200 -16.20 -3.82 4.82
N SER A 201 -16.35 -3.47 6.10
CA SER A 201 -17.68 -3.13 6.65
C SER A 201 -18.32 -1.96 5.91
N PHE A 202 -17.54 -0.94 5.52
CA PHE A 202 -18.02 0.17 4.69
C PHE A 202 -18.31 -0.24 3.23
N LEU A 203 -17.51 -1.13 2.64
CA LEU A 203 -17.72 -1.64 1.27
C LEU A 203 -18.96 -2.54 1.22
N LEU A 204 -19.20 -3.36 2.24
CA LEU A 204 -20.43 -4.15 2.39
C LEU A 204 -21.67 -3.27 2.57
N ILE A 205 -21.53 -2.08 3.17
CA ILE A 205 -22.61 -1.09 3.25
C ILE A 205 -22.81 -0.40 1.89
N CYS A 206 -21.73 -0.03 1.19
CA CYS A 206 -21.81 0.68 -0.09
C CYS A 206 -22.17 -0.20 -1.30
N LEU A 207 -21.93 -1.52 -1.25
CA LEU A 207 -22.29 -2.49 -2.31
C LEU A 207 -23.67 -3.14 -2.09
N LYS A 208 -24.41 -2.72 -1.05
CA LYS A 208 -25.82 -3.08 -0.82
C LYS A 208 -26.81 -2.04 -1.36
N VAL A 209 -26.39 -1.20 -2.32
CA VAL A 209 -27.26 -0.30 -3.09
C VAL A 209 -27.40 -0.83 -4.51
#